data_AF-A0A7Y4XK25-F1
#
_entry.id   AF-A0A7Y4XK25-F1
#
_cell.length_a   1.000
_cell.length_b   1.000
_cell.length_c   1.000
_cell.angle_alpha   90.00
_cell.angle_beta   90.00
_cell.angle_gamma   90.00
#
_symmetry.space_group_name_H-M   'P 1'
#
loop_
_entity.id
_entity.type
_entity.pdbx_description
1 polymer ?
#
loop_
_entity_poly.entity_id
_entity_poly.type
_entity_poly.pdbx_seq_one_letter_code
_entity_poly.pdbx_strand_id
1 'polypeptide(L)'
;MSAEVIGLAEYRARRAGQAVPGDAHHVMSFADTSPRFHFWTGASGKRYVHTVYSLFDCPPLGLASYVLVRRANKTERAVLAIGRLSHEHASLNLAEIRQRAATLGADEVHVHLLASSVSECQAVEVDLRTAQFAARAN
;
A
#
# COMPACT_ATOMS: atom_id res chain seq x y z
N MET A 1 39.93 15.46 -18.14
CA MET A 1 38.71 15.73 -17.35
C MET A 1 38.68 14.76 -16.19
N SER A 2 39.16 15.19 -15.02
CA SER A 2 39.19 14.38 -13.78
C SER A 2 37.98 14.71 -12.92
N ALA A 3 37.20 13.70 -12.53
CA ALA A 3 36.10 13.86 -11.59
C ALA A 3 36.65 13.81 -10.15
N GLU A 4 36.48 14.88 -9.39
CA GLU A 4 36.79 14.88 -7.96
C GLU A 4 35.66 14.20 -7.18
N VAL A 5 36.03 13.25 -6.31
CA VAL A 5 35.09 12.57 -5.41
C VAL A 5 34.88 13.45 -4.18
N ILE A 6 33.76 14.15 -4.14
CA ILE A 6 33.35 14.93 -2.96
C ILE A 6 32.91 13.95 -1.87
N GLY A 7 33.51 14.08 -0.68
CA GLY A 7 33.17 13.24 0.46
C GLY A 7 31.73 13.48 0.95
N LEU A 8 31.01 12.39 1.25
CA LEU A 8 29.61 12.45 1.71
C LEU A 8 29.42 13.33 2.97
N ALA A 9 30.47 13.49 3.80
CA ALA A 9 30.45 14.34 4.98
C ALA A 9 30.39 15.83 4.63
N GLU A 10 31.16 16.28 3.63
CA GLU A 10 31.17 17.67 3.16
C GLU A 10 29.84 18.03 2.47
N TYR A 11 29.28 17.09 1.71
CA TYR A 11 27.96 17.24 1.12
C TYR A 11 26.87 17.47 2.18
N ARG A 12 26.90 16.71 3.27
CA ARG A 12 25.93 16.85 4.38
C ARG A 12 26.11 18.17 5.13
N ALA A 13 27.35 18.58 5.40
CA ALA A 13 27.63 19.85 6.06
C ALA A 13 27.16 21.06 5.24
N ARG A 14 27.38 21.03 3.91
CA ARG A 14 26.87 22.06 2.99
C ARG A 14 25.34 22.11 2.97
N ARG A 15 24.68 20.97 2.96
CA ARG A 15 23.20 20.91 2.93
C ARG A 15 22.57 21.40 4.23
N ALA A 16 23.21 21.15 5.38
CA ALA A 16 22.73 21.62 6.68
C ALA A 16 22.82 23.16 6.83
N GLY A 17 23.77 23.80 6.14
CA GLY A 17 23.94 25.26 6.16
C GLY A 17 23.06 26.05 5.18
N GLN A 18 22.33 25.40 4.28
CA GLN A 18 21.51 26.02 3.22
C GLN A 18 20.00 25.99 3.48
N ALA A 19 19.57 25.80 4.74
CA ALA A 19 18.16 25.95 5.11
C ALA A 19 17.75 27.43 5.03
N VAL A 20 17.23 27.85 3.87
CA VAL A 20 16.58 29.14 3.65
C VAL A 20 15.27 29.16 4.45
N PRO A 21 15.04 30.14 5.34
CA PRO A 21 13.75 30.29 5.99
C PRO A 21 12.84 31.14 5.09
N GLY A 22 11.94 30.49 4.34
CA GLY A 22 10.98 31.22 3.50
C GLY A 22 10.27 30.35 2.49
N ASP A 23 9.30 29.56 2.97
CA ASP A 23 7.93 29.45 2.42
C ASP A 23 7.29 28.16 2.93
N ALA A 24 6.18 28.33 3.66
CA ALA A 24 5.39 27.28 4.27
C ALA A 24 4.59 26.51 3.21
N HIS A 25 5.27 25.82 2.30
CA HIS A 25 4.66 24.70 1.61
C HIS A 25 4.71 23.49 2.55
N HIS A 26 3.52 23.07 2.97
CA HIS A 26 3.23 21.90 3.79
C HIS A 26 4.02 20.66 3.29
N VAL A 27 5.22 20.45 3.82
CA VAL A 27 5.96 19.21 3.64
C VAL A 27 5.19 18.18 4.46
N MET A 28 4.26 17.46 3.80
CA MET A 28 3.55 16.36 4.42
C MET A 28 4.60 15.41 5.00
N SER A 29 4.57 15.28 6.33
CA SER A 29 5.34 14.30 7.05
C SER A 29 5.08 12.92 6.44
N PHE A 30 6.11 12.35 5.79
CA PHE A 30 6.16 10.95 5.38
C PHE A 30 6.42 9.99 6.55
N ALA A 31 6.26 10.45 7.79
CA ALA A 31 6.44 9.64 8.99
C ALA A 31 5.08 9.40 9.65
N ASP A 32 4.31 8.46 9.10
CA ASP A 32 3.51 7.60 9.96
C ASP A 32 3.95 6.15 9.72
N THR A 33 5.08 5.82 10.35
CA THR A 33 5.78 4.54 10.24
C THR A 33 5.13 3.41 11.05
N SER A 34 3.96 3.63 11.64
CA SER A 34 3.20 2.55 12.29
C SER A 34 2.38 1.78 11.25
N PRO A 35 2.50 0.45 11.15
CA PRO A 35 1.59 -0.33 10.32
C PRO A 35 0.16 -0.11 10.82
N ARG A 36 -0.66 0.56 9.99
CA ARG A 36 -2.07 0.79 10.28
C ARG A 36 -2.84 -0.48 9.93
N PHE A 37 -3.74 -0.92 10.80
CA PHE A 37 -4.63 -2.05 10.49
C PHE A 37 -6.00 -1.55 10.05
N HIS A 38 -6.60 -2.25 9.09
CA HIS A 38 -7.96 -2.01 8.64
C HIS A 38 -8.76 -3.31 8.58
N PHE A 39 -10.04 -3.26 8.95
CA PHE A 39 -10.93 -4.41 8.90
C PHE A 39 -11.88 -4.28 7.73
N TRP A 40 -11.86 -5.26 6.84
CA TRP A 40 -12.88 -5.42 5.81
C TRP A 40 -13.84 -6.54 6.23
N THR A 41 -15.14 -6.31 6.02
CA THR A 41 -16.18 -7.32 6.28
C THR A 41 -16.57 -7.98 4.97
N GLY A 42 -16.47 -9.30 4.88
CA GLY A 42 -16.92 -10.07 3.73
C GLY A 42 -18.44 -10.28 3.74
N ALA A 43 -19.00 -10.82 2.65
CA ALA A 43 -20.43 -11.03 2.51
C ALA A 43 -20.95 -12.07 3.52
N SER A 44 -20.09 -12.98 3.95
CA SER A 44 -20.33 -13.93 5.02
C SER A 44 -20.47 -13.30 6.42
N GLY A 45 -20.18 -12.00 6.56
CA GLY A 45 -20.11 -11.29 7.85
C GLY A 45 -18.78 -11.48 8.59
N LYS A 46 -17.85 -12.30 8.07
CA LYS A 46 -16.51 -12.43 8.63
C LYS A 46 -15.71 -11.13 8.47
N ARG A 47 -14.92 -10.80 9.50
CA ARG A 47 -14.05 -9.61 9.51
C ARG A 47 -12.60 -10.03 9.28
N TYR A 48 -11.99 -9.45 8.25
CA TYR A 48 -10.63 -9.74 7.85
C TYR A 48 -9.73 -8.54 8.17
N VAL A 49 -8.76 -8.75 9.06
CA VAL A 49 -7.73 -7.75 9.36
C VAL A 49 -6.74 -7.67 8.20
N HIS A 50 -6.43 -6.45 7.79
CA HIS A 50 -5.46 -6.14 6.77
C HIS A 50 -4.43 -5.15 7.30
N THR A 51 -3.17 -5.37 6.96
CA THR A 51 -2.12 -4.37 7.14
C THR A 51 -2.20 -3.39 5.98
N VAL A 52 -2.22 -2.09 6.29
CA VAL A 52 -2.28 -1.01 5.31
C VAL A 52 -0.87 -0.57 4.98
N TYR A 53 -0.54 -0.59 3.70
CA TYR A 53 0.71 -0.07 3.16
C TYR A 53 0.43 1.07 2.19
N SER A 54 1.30 2.08 2.18
CA SER A 54 1.43 2.95 1.02
C SER A 54 1.99 2.13 -0.16
N LEU A 55 1.78 2.58 -1.40
CA LEU A 55 2.37 1.89 -2.56
C LEU A 55 3.91 1.85 -2.52
N PHE A 56 4.54 2.83 -1.87
CA PHE A 56 5.99 2.94 -1.76
C PHE A 56 6.54 2.05 -0.64
N ASP A 57 5.82 1.94 0.47
CA ASP A 57 6.26 1.19 1.66
C ASP A 57 5.79 -0.26 1.67
N CYS A 58 4.95 -0.67 0.72
CA CYS A 58 4.52 -2.05 0.57
C CYS A 58 5.75 -2.96 0.31
N PRO A 59 6.05 -3.91 1.20
CA PRO A 59 7.17 -4.82 1.00
C PRO A 59 6.86 -5.84 -0.12
N PRO A 60 7.86 -6.57 -0.62
CA PRO A 60 7.63 -7.77 -1.41
C PRO A 60 6.84 -8.79 -0.58
N LEU A 61 5.77 -9.34 -1.15
CA LEU A 61 4.83 -10.23 -0.45
C LEU A 61 4.70 -11.55 -1.21
N GLY A 62 4.65 -12.65 -0.45
CA GLY A 62 4.39 -13.99 -0.96
C GLY A 62 2.89 -14.24 -1.13
N LEU A 63 2.37 -15.25 -0.46
CA LEU A 63 0.95 -15.61 -0.48
C LEU A 63 0.13 -14.62 0.37
N ALA A 64 -0.80 -13.88 -0.24
CA ALA A 64 -1.73 -13.01 0.47
C ALA A 64 -2.95 -12.64 -0.40
N SER A 65 -4.02 -12.18 0.24
CA SER A 65 -5.09 -11.43 -0.42
C SER A 65 -4.91 -9.93 -0.19
N TYR A 66 -5.35 -9.10 -1.14
CA TYR A 66 -5.18 -7.65 -1.06
C TYR A 66 -6.41 -6.88 -1.56
N VAL A 67 -6.55 -5.66 -1.06
CA VAL A 67 -7.53 -4.67 -1.49
C VAL A 67 -6.79 -3.40 -1.89
N LEU A 68 -6.99 -2.95 -3.13
CA LEU A 68 -6.52 -1.65 -3.61
C LEU A 68 -7.56 -0.60 -3.29
N VAL A 69 -7.12 0.47 -2.65
CA VAL A 69 -7.98 1.51 -2.09
C VAL A 69 -7.56 2.86 -2.64
N ARG A 70 -8.55 3.73 -2.89
CA ARG A 70 -8.35 5.17 -2.99
C ARG A 70 -8.90 5.84 -1.73
N ARG A 71 -8.06 6.60 -1.03
CA ARG A 71 -8.48 7.39 0.13
C ARG A 71 -9.00 8.76 -0.32
N ALA A 72 -10.31 8.97 -0.23
CA ALA A 72 -10.91 10.26 -0.59
C ALA A 72 -10.67 11.33 0.50
N ASN A 73 -10.69 10.91 1.77
CA ASN A 73 -10.42 11.73 2.95
C ASN A 73 -9.94 10.81 4.10
N LYS A 74 -9.69 11.34 5.32
CA LYS A 74 -9.12 10.53 6.42
C LYS A 74 -9.93 9.29 6.80
N THR A 75 -11.23 9.30 6.53
CA THR A 75 -12.17 8.23 6.95
C THR A 75 -12.69 7.40 5.80
N GLU A 76 -12.87 8.01 4.62
CA GLU A 76 -13.51 7.39 3.47
C GLU A 76 -12.50 6.71 2.56
N ARG A 77 -12.77 5.42 2.32
CA ARG A 77 -11.93 4.53 1.52
C ARG A 77 -12.77 3.90 0.43
N ALA A 78 -12.45 4.22 -0.81
CA ALA A 78 -13.09 3.62 -1.98
C ALA A 78 -12.30 2.39 -2.40
N VAL A 79 -12.96 1.22 -2.39
CA VAL A 79 -12.38 -0.02 -2.94
C VAL A 79 -12.35 0.06 -4.46
N LEU A 80 -11.15 -0.03 -5.03
CA LEU A 80 -10.94 -0.01 -6.47
C LEU A 80 -10.80 -1.41 -7.04
N ALA A 81 -10.10 -2.30 -6.34
CA ALA A 81 -9.95 -3.69 -6.71
C ALA A 81 -9.67 -4.57 -5.50
N ILE A 82 -10.01 -5.85 -5.63
CA ILE A 82 -9.73 -6.89 -4.64
C ILE A 82 -9.09 -8.05 -5.42
N GLY A 83 -8.00 -8.60 -4.90
CA GLY A 83 -7.28 -9.69 -5.56
C GLY A 83 -6.47 -10.53 -4.58
N ARG A 84 -5.69 -11.44 -5.15
CA ARG A 84 -4.72 -12.27 -4.43
C ARG A 84 -3.39 -12.30 -5.16
N LEU A 85 -2.34 -12.56 -4.40
CA LEU A 85 -1.01 -12.81 -4.92
C LEU A 85 -0.91 -14.25 -5.41
N SER A 86 -0.37 -14.43 -6.62
CA SER A 86 -0.30 -15.73 -7.29
C SER A 86 1.08 -16.06 -7.83
N HIS A 87 2.01 -15.12 -7.87
CA HIS A 87 3.35 -15.37 -8.37
C HIS A 87 4.24 -15.99 -7.29
N GLU A 88 5.14 -16.88 -7.71
CA GLU A 88 6.15 -17.51 -6.86
C GLU A 88 7.12 -16.48 -6.27
N HIS A 89 7.50 -15.48 -7.07
CA HIS A 89 8.44 -14.44 -6.65
C HIS A 89 7.72 -13.24 -6.04
N ALA A 90 8.08 -12.92 -4.78
CA ALA A 90 7.49 -11.81 -4.02
C ALA A 90 7.69 -10.43 -4.66
N SER A 91 8.80 -10.24 -5.39
CA SER A 91 9.06 -8.99 -6.12
C SER A 91 8.12 -8.80 -7.31
N LEU A 92 7.74 -9.88 -7.99
CA LEU A 92 6.80 -9.84 -9.11
C LEU A 92 5.37 -9.53 -8.62
N ASN A 93 4.97 -10.11 -7.50
CA ASN A 93 3.72 -9.76 -6.81
C ASN A 93 3.66 -8.26 -6.47
N LEU A 94 4.75 -7.70 -5.92
CA LEU A 94 4.81 -6.26 -5.62
C LEU A 94 4.74 -5.41 -6.89
N ALA A 95 5.44 -5.80 -7.96
CA ALA A 95 5.41 -5.09 -9.23
C ALA A 95 3.98 -5.07 -9.83
N GLU A 96 3.29 -6.20 -9.80
CA GLU A 96 1.90 -6.30 -10.27
C GLU A 96 0.94 -5.45 -9.42
N ILE A 97 1.06 -5.50 -8.09
CA ILE A 97 0.26 -4.63 -7.19
C ILE A 97 0.45 -3.17 -7.57
N ARG A 98 1.71 -2.72 -7.72
CA ARG A 98 2.03 -1.32 -8.04
C ARG A 98 1.52 -0.92 -9.41
N GLN A 99 1.68 -1.78 -10.42
CA GLN A 99 1.16 -1.54 -11.75
C GLN A 99 -0.37 -1.39 -11.73
N ARG A 100 -1.09 -2.33 -11.13
CA ARG A 100 -2.55 -2.30 -11.03
C ARG A 100 -3.02 -1.08 -10.24
N ALA A 101 -2.35 -0.77 -9.14
CA ALA A 101 -2.64 0.40 -8.32
C ALA A 101 -2.49 1.69 -9.12
N ALA A 102 -1.40 1.84 -9.90
CA ALA A 102 -1.21 2.99 -10.77
C ALA A 102 -2.31 3.11 -11.84
N THR A 103 -2.65 2.00 -12.51
CA THR A 103 -3.71 1.96 -13.53
C THR A 103 -5.08 2.38 -12.98
N LEU A 104 -5.40 1.96 -11.75
CA LEU A 104 -6.68 2.27 -11.10
C LEU A 104 -6.63 3.58 -10.29
N GLY A 105 -5.46 4.18 -10.12
CA GLY A 105 -5.16 5.30 -9.23
C GLY A 105 -5.48 5.02 -7.76
N ALA A 106 -5.08 3.86 -7.25
CA ALA A 106 -5.07 3.57 -5.82
C ALA A 106 -3.90 4.28 -5.13
N ASP A 107 -4.05 4.59 -3.85
CA ASP A 107 -3.03 5.22 -3.01
C ASP A 107 -2.61 4.33 -1.82
N GLU A 108 -3.48 3.40 -1.42
CA GLU A 108 -3.23 2.42 -0.35
C GLU A 108 -3.44 0.99 -0.88
N VAL A 109 -2.62 0.05 -0.38
CA VAL A 109 -2.85 -1.39 -0.52
C VAL A 109 -3.04 -2.00 0.85
N HIS A 110 -4.17 -2.65 1.05
CA HIS A 110 -4.51 -3.33 2.28
C HIS A 110 -4.27 -4.82 2.06
N VAL A 111 -3.43 -5.45 2.87
CA VAL A 111 -3.00 -6.84 2.65
C VAL A 111 -3.41 -7.71 3.83
N HIS A 112 -4.10 -8.81 3.54
CA HIS A 112 -4.44 -9.84 4.52
C HIS A 112 -3.38 -10.94 4.52
N LEU A 113 -2.65 -11.03 5.62
CA LEU A 113 -1.48 -11.91 5.79
C LEU A 113 -1.78 -13.18 6.61
N LEU A 114 -3.02 -13.39 7.09
CA LEU A 114 -3.35 -14.52 7.97
C LEU A 114 -3.81 -15.77 7.21
N ALA A 115 -4.03 -15.67 5.90
CA ALA A 115 -4.34 -16.82 5.07
C ALA A 115 -3.07 -17.67 4.89
N SER A 116 -3.15 -18.95 5.25
CA SER A 116 -2.03 -19.90 5.23
C SER A 116 -1.98 -20.74 3.95
N SER A 117 -2.99 -20.62 3.09
CA SER A 117 -3.08 -21.37 1.82
C SER A 117 -3.67 -20.56 0.67
N VAL A 118 -3.42 -21.02 -0.56
CA VAL A 118 -4.03 -20.44 -1.78
C VAL A 118 -5.55 -20.52 -1.73
N SER A 119 -6.09 -21.64 -1.23
CA SER A 119 -7.53 -21.84 -1.06
C SER A 119 -8.14 -20.82 -0.08
N GLU A 120 -7.47 -20.57 1.05
CA GLU A 120 -7.91 -19.56 2.01
C GLU A 120 -7.83 -18.14 1.42
N CYS A 121 -6.74 -17.79 0.72
CA CYS A 121 -6.64 -16.51 0.03
C CYS A 121 -7.77 -16.31 -0.97
N GLN A 122 -8.10 -17.35 -1.75
CA GLN A 122 -9.19 -17.33 -2.70
C GLN A 122 -10.55 -17.18 -2.00
N ALA A 123 -10.77 -17.87 -0.88
CA ALA A 123 -12.00 -17.74 -0.10
C ALA A 123 -12.19 -16.32 0.44
N VAL A 124 -11.11 -15.70 0.97
CA VAL A 124 -11.12 -14.30 1.42
C VAL A 124 -11.41 -13.35 0.26
N GLU A 125 -10.73 -13.51 -0.87
CA GLU A 125 -10.95 -12.67 -2.07
C GLU A 125 -12.41 -12.74 -2.55
N VAL A 126 -12.96 -13.95 -2.67
CA VAL A 126 -14.34 -14.15 -3.13
C VAL A 126 -15.34 -13.52 -2.16
N ASP A 127 -15.15 -13.71 -0.86
CA ASP A 127 -16.06 -13.18 0.16
C ASP A 127 -16.04 -11.64 0.19
N LEU A 128 -14.86 -11.03 0.09
CA LEU A 128 -14.69 -9.58 0.02
C LEU A 128 -15.24 -8.99 -1.28
N ARG A 129 -15.01 -9.64 -2.42
CA ARG A 129 -15.61 -9.21 -3.70
C ARG A 129 -17.13 -9.24 -3.63
N THR A 130 -17.69 -10.31 -3.08
CA THR A 130 -19.15 -10.46 -2.93
C THR A 130 -19.72 -9.33 -2.06
N ALA A 131 -19.06 -8.98 -0.95
CA ALA A 131 -19.46 -7.83 -0.14
C ALA A 131 -19.40 -6.52 -0.91
N GLN A 132 -18.34 -6.30 -1.69
CA GLN A 132 -18.16 -5.08 -2.48
C GLN A 132 -19.24 -4.94 -3.56
N PHE A 133 -19.67 -6.04 -4.18
CA PHE A 133 -20.77 -6.05 -5.13
C PHE A 133 -22.10 -5.75 -4.43
N ALA A 134 -22.39 -6.40 -3.30
CA ALA A 134 -23.62 -6.15 -2.54
C ALA A 134 -23.72 -4.69 -2.05
N ALA A 135 -22.60 -4.11 -1.60
CA ALA A 135 -22.54 -2.72 -1.13
C ALA A 135 -22.74 -1.68 -2.24
N ARG A 136 -22.49 -2.03 -3.51
CA ARG A 136 -22.75 -1.15 -4.67
C ARG A 136 -24.16 -1.28 -5.24
N ALA A 137 -24.89 -2.33 -4.88
CA ALA A 137 -26.26 -2.58 -5.35
C ALA A 137 -27.32 -1.86 -4.51
N ASN A 138 -26.94 -1.39 -3.31
CA ASN A 138 -27.75 -0.56 -2.42
C ASN A 138 -27.41 0.92 -2.61
#